data_AF-I0ILR3-F1
#
_entry.id   AF-I0ILR3-F1
#
_cell.length_a   1.000
_cell.length_b   1.000
_cell.length_c   1.000
_cell.angle_alpha   90.00
_cell.angle_beta   90.00
_cell.angle_gamma   90.00
#
_symmetry.space_group_name_H-M   'P 1'
#
loop_
_entity.id
_entity.type
_entity.pdbx_description
1 polymer ?
#
loop_
_entity_poly.entity_id
_entity_poly.type
_entity_poly.pdbx_seq_one_letter_code
_entity_poly.pdbx_strand_id
1 'polypeptide(L)'
;MKRLKFCRSFLLMASLFLMIVLSSCTSTGSLGLLTNSETEADLGPHDSHRFHRVGTEITGTACRHFILGIIPWGDSDVETALRHALQAHPSLNADGLVHVTTETSLYGFLPLYDVYTLTCTTVKGIPIRFDHSPVTQKQESSPVKN
;
A
#
# COMPACT_ATOMS: atom_id res chain seq x y z
N MET A 1 3.41 14.26 53.56
CA MET A 1 4.29 13.54 52.58
C MET A 1 3.58 12.47 51.72
N LYS A 2 2.43 11.90 52.10
CA LYS A 2 1.74 10.85 51.31
C LYS A 2 1.12 11.34 49.98
N ARG A 3 0.64 12.58 49.91
CA ARG A 3 0.01 13.15 48.69
C ARG A 3 0.98 13.34 47.51
N LEU A 4 2.27 13.61 47.79
CA LEU A 4 3.29 13.83 46.75
C LEU A 4 3.67 12.54 46.01
N LYS A 5 3.66 11.39 46.71
CA LYS A 5 3.90 10.07 46.12
C LYS A 5 2.72 9.62 45.24
N PHE A 6 1.49 9.97 45.62
CA PHE A 6 0.28 9.64 44.87
C PHE A 6 0.23 10.37 43.51
N CYS A 7 0.55 11.68 43.46
CA CYS A 7 0.66 12.41 42.20
C CYS A 7 1.75 11.88 41.27
N ARG A 8 2.95 11.53 41.78
CA ARG A 8 4.02 10.95 40.95
C ARG A 8 3.63 9.60 40.35
N SER A 9 2.93 8.75 41.12
CA SER A 9 2.48 7.45 40.63
C SER A 9 1.40 7.57 39.56
N PHE A 10 0.48 8.53 39.71
CA PHE A 10 -0.57 8.78 38.72
C PHE A 10 -0.01 9.34 37.41
N LEU A 11 0.97 10.25 37.48
CA LEU A 11 1.66 10.79 36.30
C LEU A 11 2.47 9.72 35.56
N LEU A 12 3.11 8.79 36.29
CA LEU A 12 3.82 7.66 35.67
C LEU A 12 2.86 6.70 34.95
N MET A 13 1.71 6.40 35.55
CA MET A 13 0.69 5.57 34.89
C MET A 13 0.08 6.25 33.66
N ALA A 14 -0.19 7.55 33.73
CA ALA A 14 -0.67 8.31 32.58
C ALA A 14 0.35 8.35 31.44
N SER A 15 1.64 8.53 31.76
CA SER A 15 2.73 8.47 30.77
C SER A 15 2.89 7.10 30.14
N LEU A 16 2.78 6.02 30.92
CA LEU A 16 2.85 4.65 30.41
C LEU A 16 1.69 4.35 29.46
N PHE A 17 0.48 4.77 29.84
CA PHE A 17 -0.71 4.60 29.02
C PHE A 17 -0.61 5.39 27.71
N LEU A 18 -0.08 6.61 27.75
CA LEU A 18 0.15 7.43 26.56
C LEU A 18 1.14 6.78 25.59
N MET A 19 2.23 6.19 26.09
CA MET A 19 3.21 5.47 25.27
C MET A 19 2.60 4.25 24.57
N ILE A 20 1.72 3.51 25.25
CA ILE A 20 1.02 2.37 24.66
C ILE A 20 0.10 2.84 23.52
N VAL A 21 -0.66 3.92 23.74
CA VAL A 21 -1.55 4.47 22.70
C VAL A 21 -0.77 4.96 21.48
N LEU A 22 0.38 5.60 21.67
CA LEU A 22 1.23 6.07 20.57
C LEU A 22 1.87 4.91 19.78
N SER A 23 2.05 3.74 20.38
CA SER A 23 2.59 2.55 19.71
C SER A 23 1.59 1.82 18.80
N SER A 24 0.29 2.16 18.87
CA SER A 24 -0.77 1.53 18.07
C SER A 24 -0.94 2.12 16.67
N CYS A 25 0.05 2.85 16.14
CA CYS A 25 0.02 3.34 14.76
C CYS A 25 0.00 2.15 13.79
N THR A 26 -1.17 1.88 13.21
CA THR A 26 -1.28 1.02 12.04
C THR A 26 -0.72 1.78 10.84
N SER A 27 0.19 1.14 10.09
CA SER A 27 0.74 1.74 8.87
C SER A 27 -0.28 1.57 7.76
N THR A 28 -1.05 2.61 7.48
CA THR A 28 -1.89 2.72 6.29
C THR A 28 -1.26 3.74 5.33
N GLY A 29 -1.07 3.34 4.09
CA GLY A 29 -0.47 4.17 3.05
C GLY A 29 -1.48 4.48 1.96
N SER A 30 -1.59 5.76 1.57
CA SER A 30 -2.32 6.16 0.36
C SER A 30 -1.32 6.49 -0.74
N LEU A 31 -1.43 5.78 -1.86
CA LEU A 31 -0.58 5.95 -3.03
C LEU A 31 -1.46 6.47 -4.18
N GLY A 32 -0.97 7.47 -4.91
CA GLY A 32 -1.73 8.08 -5.99
C GLY A 32 -1.94 7.14 -7.17
N LEU A 33 -0.89 6.42 -7.55
CA LEU A 33 -0.81 5.53 -8.70
C LEU A 33 0.08 4.34 -8.33
N LEU A 34 -0.36 3.14 -8.66
CA LEU A 34 0.44 1.92 -8.63
C LEU A 34 0.29 1.21 -9.96
N THR A 35 1.39 1.03 -10.67
CA THR A 35 1.45 0.32 -11.95
C THR A 35 2.18 -0.99 -11.78
N ASN A 36 1.93 -1.93 -12.69
CA ASN A 36 2.74 -3.13 -12.76
C ASN A 36 4.16 -2.77 -13.24
N SER A 37 5.18 -3.50 -12.79
CA SER A 37 6.57 -3.28 -13.23
C SER A 37 6.74 -3.52 -14.74
N GLU A 38 5.95 -4.44 -15.30
CA GLU A 38 5.91 -4.71 -16.75
C GLU A 38 5.40 -3.50 -17.56
N THR A 39 4.47 -2.71 -17.01
CA THR A 39 3.92 -1.55 -17.71
C THR A 39 4.83 -0.33 -17.59
N GLU A 40 5.56 -0.16 -16.48
CA GLU A 40 6.58 0.88 -16.35
C GLU A 40 7.76 0.68 -17.33
N ALA A 41 8.18 -0.57 -17.54
CA ALA A 41 9.24 -0.89 -18.50
C ALA A 41 8.85 -0.57 -19.95
N ASP A 42 7.57 -0.69 -20.30
CA ASP A 42 7.05 -0.43 -21.65
C ASP A 42 6.70 1.06 -21.87
N LEU A 43 6.34 1.78 -20.80
CA LEU A 43 5.90 3.17 -20.86
C LEU A 43 7.05 4.19 -20.70
N GLY A 44 8.20 3.79 -20.16
CA GLY A 44 9.37 4.66 -20.00
C GLY A 44 9.19 5.72 -18.89
N PRO A 45 10.26 6.12 -18.16
CA PRO A 45 10.14 6.84 -16.89
C PRO A 45 9.64 8.30 -16.96
N HIS A 46 9.44 8.87 -18.15
CA HIS A 46 9.34 10.32 -18.32
C HIS A 46 8.21 10.82 -19.23
N ASP A 47 7.40 9.95 -19.81
CA ASP A 47 6.34 10.38 -20.71
C ASP A 47 5.00 10.52 -19.98
N SER A 48 4.37 11.68 -20.19
CA SER A 48 3.03 11.96 -19.67
C SER A 48 1.99 11.14 -20.44
N HIS A 49 1.78 9.91 -20.01
CA HIS A 49 0.79 9.02 -20.61
C HIS A 49 -0.61 9.35 -20.12
N ARG A 50 -1.56 9.36 -21.05
CA ARG A 50 -2.97 9.46 -20.70
C ARG A 50 -3.45 8.08 -20.25
N PHE A 51 -4.22 8.05 -19.18
CA PHE A 51 -4.82 6.84 -18.67
C PHE A 51 -6.33 7.02 -18.57
N HIS A 52 -7.07 5.93 -18.78
CA HIS A 52 -8.52 5.90 -18.62
C HIS A 52 -8.89 4.88 -17.55
N ARG A 53 -9.96 5.19 -16.80
CA ARG A 53 -10.51 4.26 -15.82
C ARG A 53 -11.30 3.18 -16.56
N VAL A 54 -10.97 1.92 -16.30
CA VAL A 54 -11.57 0.77 -16.99
C VAL A 54 -12.60 0.03 -16.15
N GLY A 55 -12.83 0.44 -14.90
CA GLY A 55 -13.80 -0.21 -14.03
C GLY A 55 -14.07 0.51 -12.70
N THR A 56 -14.79 -0.20 -11.83
CA THR A 56 -15.01 0.18 -10.43
C THR A 56 -13.85 -0.26 -9.54
N GLU A 57 -13.81 0.20 -8.30
CA GLU A 57 -12.79 -0.18 -7.31
C GLU A 57 -12.60 -1.70 -7.24
N ILE A 58 -11.35 -2.15 -7.38
CA ILE A 58 -10.93 -3.54 -7.22
C ILE A 58 -10.01 -3.68 -6.02
N THR A 59 -9.99 -4.89 -5.46
CA THR A 59 -9.21 -5.20 -4.27
C THR A 59 -8.37 -6.45 -4.50
N GLY A 60 -7.15 -6.45 -3.98
CA GLY A 60 -6.27 -7.61 -4.01
C GLY A 60 -5.52 -7.76 -2.70
N THR A 61 -5.25 -9.00 -2.33
CA THR A 61 -4.61 -9.38 -1.09
C THR A 61 -3.44 -10.33 -1.34
N ALA A 62 -2.33 -10.08 -0.65
CA ALA A 62 -1.17 -10.96 -0.65
C ALA A 62 -0.73 -11.22 0.79
N CYS A 63 -0.52 -12.48 1.12
CA CYS A 63 -0.27 -12.93 2.49
C CYS A 63 1.02 -13.74 2.57
N ARG A 64 1.84 -13.37 3.54
CA ARG A 64 3.05 -14.08 3.95
C ARG A 64 2.80 -14.78 5.28
N HIS A 65 3.08 -16.06 5.28
CA HIS A 65 2.94 -16.93 6.44
C HIS A 65 4.32 -17.19 7.03
N PHE A 66 4.40 -17.31 8.34
CA PHE A 66 5.60 -17.73 9.05
C PHE A 66 5.22 -18.88 9.97
N ILE A 67 5.92 -20.00 9.85
CA ILE A 67 5.81 -21.12 10.80
C ILE A 67 7.02 -21.09 11.72
N LEU A 68 6.78 -21.14 13.04
CA LEU A 68 7.80 -21.07 14.09
C LEU A 68 8.71 -19.83 13.97
N GLY A 69 8.24 -18.75 13.33
CA GLY A 69 9.03 -17.56 13.02
C GLY A 69 10.22 -17.75 12.06
N ILE A 70 10.46 -18.98 11.55
CA ILE A 70 11.68 -19.32 10.81
C ILE A 70 11.40 -19.60 9.33
N ILE A 71 10.26 -20.22 9.01
CA ILE A 71 9.96 -20.67 7.66
C ILE A 71 8.92 -19.71 7.05
N PRO A 72 9.34 -18.70 6.28
CA PRO A 72 8.42 -17.86 5.53
C PRO A 72 7.84 -18.63 4.34
N TRP A 73 6.55 -18.46 4.08
CA TRP A 73 5.89 -18.97 2.87
C TRP A 73 4.92 -17.94 2.30
N GLY A 74 5.01 -17.71 0.98
CA GLY A 74 4.24 -16.68 0.29
C GLY A 74 4.85 -15.28 0.44
N ASP A 75 4.29 -14.33 -0.31
CA ASP A 75 4.74 -12.94 -0.36
C ASP A 75 3.62 -12.03 0.10
N SER A 76 3.96 -11.04 0.93
CA SER A 76 3.04 -10.01 1.42
C SER A 76 3.30 -8.67 0.74
N ASP A 77 3.95 -8.68 -0.41
CA ASP A 77 4.37 -7.45 -1.08
C ASP A 77 3.18 -6.78 -1.79
N VAL A 78 3.23 -5.45 -1.84
CA VAL A 78 2.20 -4.62 -2.48
C VAL A 78 2.05 -4.97 -3.96
N GLU A 79 3.15 -5.28 -4.64
CA GLU A 79 3.16 -5.68 -6.06
C GLU A 79 2.43 -7.03 -6.27
N THR A 80 2.66 -8.01 -5.40
CA THR A 80 1.94 -9.29 -5.45
C THR A 80 0.44 -9.09 -5.22
N ALA A 81 0.07 -8.22 -4.28
CA ALA A 81 -1.34 -7.88 -4.01
C ALA A 81 -2.00 -7.14 -5.18
N LEU A 82 -1.28 -6.20 -5.82
CA LEU A 82 -1.71 -5.53 -7.05
C LEU A 82 -1.92 -6.54 -8.17
N ARG A 83 -0.95 -7.44 -8.39
CA ARG A 83 -1.02 -8.47 -9.42
C ARG A 83 -2.21 -9.40 -9.19
N HIS A 84 -2.47 -9.81 -7.95
CA HIS A 84 -3.66 -10.59 -7.60
C HIS A 84 -4.97 -9.82 -7.89
N ALA A 85 -5.01 -8.50 -7.60
CA ALA A 85 -6.18 -7.66 -7.91
C ALA A 85 -6.49 -7.64 -9.42
N LEU A 86 -5.44 -7.47 -10.24
CA LEU A 86 -5.53 -7.41 -11.70
C LEU A 86 -5.86 -8.78 -12.30
N GLN A 87 -5.21 -9.85 -11.83
CA GLN A 87 -5.47 -11.23 -12.27
C GLN A 87 -6.87 -11.73 -11.92
N ALA A 88 -7.47 -11.23 -10.83
CA ALA A 88 -8.86 -11.52 -10.50
C ALA A 88 -9.86 -10.91 -11.51
N HIS A 89 -9.44 -9.88 -12.26
CA HIS A 89 -10.29 -9.16 -13.21
C HIS A 89 -9.63 -9.04 -14.60
N PRO A 90 -9.36 -10.16 -15.29
CA PRO A 90 -8.66 -10.15 -16.58
C PRO A 90 -9.47 -9.45 -17.69
N SER A 91 -10.78 -9.34 -17.54
CA SER A 91 -11.66 -8.65 -18.52
C SER A 91 -11.41 -7.14 -18.60
N LEU A 92 -10.84 -6.53 -17.57
CA LEU A 92 -10.61 -5.09 -17.52
C LEU A 92 -9.38 -4.67 -18.33
N ASN A 93 -8.46 -5.60 -18.62
CA ASN A 93 -7.15 -5.31 -19.25
C ASN A 93 -6.50 -4.05 -18.63
N ALA A 94 -6.47 -4.01 -17.29
CA ALA A 94 -5.95 -2.89 -16.54
C ALA A 94 -4.44 -3.03 -16.33
N ASP A 95 -3.74 -1.91 -16.45
CA ASP A 95 -2.28 -1.81 -16.37
C ASP A 95 -1.79 -1.31 -14.99
N GLY A 96 -2.74 -0.84 -14.17
CA GLY A 96 -2.47 -0.31 -12.84
C GLY A 96 -3.74 0.12 -12.09
N LEU A 97 -3.53 0.70 -10.92
CA LEU A 97 -4.54 1.23 -10.02
C LEU A 97 -4.25 2.71 -9.70
N VAL A 98 -5.30 3.52 -9.57
CA VAL A 98 -5.24 4.89 -9.04
C VAL A 98 -6.04 5.02 -7.74
N HIS A 99 -5.69 6.02 -6.93
CA HIS A 99 -6.28 6.23 -5.60
C HIS A 99 -6.13 4.99 -4.73
N VAL A 100 -4.91 4.51 -4.62
CA VAL A 100 -4.63 3.22 -4.01
C VAL A 100 -4.49 3.38 -2.51
N THR A 101 -5.25 2.57 -1.78
CA THR A 101 -5.11 2.42 -0.35
C THR A 101 -4.45 1.09 -0.05
N THR A 102 -3.42 1.14 0.78
CA THR A 102 -2.65 -0.02 1.22
C THR A 102 -2.85 -0.20 2.72
N GLU A 103 -3.26 -1.41 3.10
CA GLU A 103 -3.51 -1.79 4.48
C GLU A 103 -2.68 -3.03 4.78
N THR A 104 -1.74 -2.92 5.72
CA THR A 104 -0.98 -4.08 6.20
C THR A 104 -1.57 -4.54 7.52
N SER A 105 -1.93 -5.82 7.59
CA SER A 105 -2.41 -6.48 8.81
C SER A 105 -1.40 -7.54 9.23
N LEU A 106 -1.01 -7.50 10.51
CA LEU A 106 -0.15 -8.50 11.13
C LEU A 106 -0.97 -9.27 12.17
N TYR A 107 -1.21 -10.55 11.91
CA TYR A 107 -1.83 -11.49 12.83
C TYR A 107 -0.74 -12.40 13.40
N GLY A 108 -0.26 -12.07 14.60
CA GLY A 108 0.56 -12.95 15.42
C GLY A 108 -0.30 -13.59 16.51
N PHE A 109 -0.45 -14.91 16.47
CA PHE A 109 -1.24 -15.63 17.48
C PHE A 109 -0.40 -15.82 18.76
N LEU A 110 -0.44 -14.83 19.66
CA LEU A 110 0.15 -14.80 21.00
C LEU A 110 1.71 -14.96 21.09
N PRO A 111 2.41 -14.02 21.74
CA PRO A 111 3.88 -14.00 21.85
C PRO A 111 4.51 -15.14 22.66
N LEU A 112 3.70 -16.05 23.22
CA LEU A 112 4.19 -17.17 24.04
C LEU A 112 4.59 -18.41 23.23
N TYR A 113 4.05 -18.58 22.01
CA TYR A 113 4.31 -19.79 21.24
C TYR A 113 4.65 -19.59 19.77
N ASP A 114 4.41 -18.41 19.17
CA ASP A 114 4.85 -17.99 17.81
C ASP A 114 4.90 -19.11 16.75
N VAL A 115 3.95 -20.04 16.84
CA VAL A 115 3.92 -21.24 15.98
C VAL A 115 3.51 -20.83 14.57
N TYR A 116 2.70 -19.77 14.48
CA TYR A 116 2.19 -19.25 13.23
C TYR A 116 1.94 -17.74 13.30
N THR A 117 2.57 -17.03 12.36
CA THR A 117 2.36 -15.60 12.13
C THR A 117 1.89 -15.39 10.70
N LEU A 118 0.94 -14.49 10.50
CA LEU A 118 0.39 -14.14 9.19
C LEU A 118 0.46 -12.63 8.97
N THR A 119 1.15 -12.23 7.91
CA THR A 119 1.22 -10.83 7.47
C THR A 119 0.51 -10.70 6.13
N CYS A 120 -0.60 -9.97 6.07
CA CYS A 120 -1.33 -9.75 4.83
C CYS A 120 -1.34 -8.28 4.46
N THR A 121 -1.04 -8.01 3.19
CA THR A 121 -1.14 -6.70 2.57
C THR A 121 -2.35 -6.68 1.65
N THR A 122 -3.23 -5.72 1.88
CA THR A 122 -4.41 -5.46 1.06
C THR A 122 -4.20 -4.18 0.28
N VAL A 123 -4.54 -4.22 -1.01
CA VAL A 123 -4.48 -3.09 -1.92
C VAL A 123 -5.88 -2.87 -2.49
N LYS A 124 -6.40 -1.64 -2.39
CA LYS A 124 -7.70 -1.25 -2.97
C LYS A 124 -7.49 -0.03 -3.84
N GLY A 125 -8.08 0.00 -5.03
CA GLY A 125 -7.95 1.14 -5.92
C GLY A 125 -8.80 0.99 -7.18
N ILE A 126 -8.83 2.04 -8.00
CA ILE A 126 -9.60 2.06 -9.25
C ILE A 126 -8.69 1.62 -10.40
N PRO A 127 -9.09 0.61 -11.20
CA PRO A 127 -8.27 0.11 -12.29
C PRO A 127 -8.20 1.10 -13.44
N ILE A 128 -7.00 1.28 -13.96
CA ILE A 128 -6.70 2.14 -15.10
C ILE A 128 -5.98 1.36 -16.19
N ARG A 129 -6.09 1.88 -17.41
CA ARG A 129 -5.36 1.41 -18.58
C ARG A 129 -4.64 2.58 -19.22
N PHE A 130 -3.41 2.36 -19.68
CA PHE A 130 -2.63 3.37 -20.37
C PHE A 130 -2.95 3.39 -21.86
N ASP A 131 -3.03 4.57 -22.44
CA ASP A 131 -3.06 4.72 -23.89
C ASP A 131 -1.64 4.49 -24.42
N HIS A 132 -1.36 3.32 -25.02
CA HIS A 132 -0.07 3.01 -25.66
C HIS A 132 0.19 3.82 -26.95
N SER A 133 -0.49 4.95 -27.15
CA SER A 133 -0.20 5.85 -28.27
C SER A 133 0.85 6.86 -27.84
N PRO A 134 2.02 6.94 -28.50
CA PRO A 134 3.02 7.95 -28.20
C PRO A 134 2.37 9.32 -28.38
N VAL A 135 2.29 10.08 -27.29
CA VAL A 135 1.88 11.48 -27.34
C VAL A 135 3.01 12.21 -28.05
N THR A 136 2.89 12.44 -29.36
CA THR A 136 3.72 13.39 -30.07
C THR A 136 3.55 14.74 -29.36
N GLN A 137 4.52 15.11 -28.53
CA GLN A 137 4.58 16.44 -27.94
C GLN A 137 4.67 17.44 -29.09
N LYS A 138 3.54 17.98 -29.50
CA LYS A 138 3.48 19.09 -30.45
C LYS A 138 3.95 20.31 -29.66
N GLN A 139 5.25 20.54 -29.72
CA GLN A 139 5.96 21.69 -29.17
C GLN A 139 5.33 22.96 -29.76
N GLU A 140 4.37 23.54 -29.05
CA GLU A 140 3.73 24.80 -29.40
C GLU A 140 4.72 25.92 -29.10
N SER A 141 5.59 26.20 -30.08
CA SER A 141 6.46 27.36 -30.10
C SER A 141 5.60 28.62 -30.12
N SER A 142 5.38 29.23 -28.96
CA SER A 142 4.76 30.53 -28.85
C SER A 142 5.72 31.61 -29.40
N PRO A 143 5.31 32.46 -30.35
CA PRO A 143 6.19 33.48 -30.90
C PRO A 143 6.36 34.63 -29.89
N VAL A 144 7.59 34.84 -29.44
CA VAL A 144 8.01 36.06 -28.75
C VAL A 144 7.86 37.21 -29.75
N LYS A 145 6.87 38.09 -29.52
CA LYS A 145 6.75 39.38 -30.21
C LYS A 145 7.79 40.34 -29.63
N ASN A 146 8.70 40.79 -30.50
CA ASN A 146 9.54 41.97 -30.29
C ASN A 146 8.71 43.26 -30.29
#